data_AF-A0A0C2HKY1-F1
#
_entry.id   AF-A0A0C2HKY1-F1
#
_cell.length_a   1.000
_cell.length_b   1.000
_cell.length_c   1.000
_cell.angle_alpha   90.00
_cell.angle_beta   90.00
_cell.angle_gamma   90.00
#
_symmetry.space_group_name_H-M   'P 1'
#
loop_
_entity.id
_entity.type
_entity.pdbx_description
1 polymer ?
#
loop_
_entity_poly.entity_id
_entity_poly.type
_entity_poly.pdbx_seq_one_letter_code
_entity_poly.pdbx_strand_id
1 'polypeptide(L)'
;MAQTKTKVLTAHVPLPMAEKVDQIAARLERSRGWIIKQALSAWIDQEEERSRLTREALADVDAGRVIDHQAVQAWAESLDTDTPLPVPR
;
A
#
# COMPACT_ATOMS: atom_id res chain seq x y z
N MET A 1 -26.94 4.18 -17.55
CA MET A 1 -25.66 4.40 -16.86
C MET A 1 -25.99 5.07 -15.53
N ALA A 2 -25.78 4.39 -14.39
CA ALA A 2 -26.13 4.97 -13.09
C ALA A 2 -25.27 6.21 -12.82
N GLN A 3 -25.89 7.34 -12.47
CA GLN A 3 -25.17 8.56 -12.17
C GLN A 3 -24.43 8.39 -10.83
N THR A 4 -23.10 8.27 -10.88
CA THR A 4 -22.27 8.26 -9.68
C THR A 4 -22.44 9.59 -8.94
N LYS A 5 -23.09 9.55 -7.78
CA LYS A 5 -23.25 10.74 -6.92
C LYS A 5 -21.88 11.18 -6.42
N THR A 6 -21.55 12.46 -6.60
CA THR A 6 -20.30 13.04 -6.12
C THR A 6 -20.57 13.98 -4.93
N LYS A 7 -19.59 14.12 -4.03
CA LYS A 7 -19.60 15.05 -2.90
C LYS A 7 -18.34 15.90 -2.95
N VAL A 8 -18.47 17.20 -2.71
CA VAL A 8 -17.32 18.11 -2.64
C VAL A 8 -16.65 17.99 -1.27
N LEU A 9 -15.33 17.85 -1.26
CA LEU A 9 -14.49 17.91 -0.08
C LEU A 9 -13.60 19.15 -0.19
N THR A 10 -13.45 19.90 0.89
CA THR A 10 -12.62 21.11 0.95
C THR A 10 -11.61 20.96 2.07
N ALA A 11 -10.33 21.16 1.76
CA ALA A 11 -9.25 21.11 2.73
C ALA A 11 -8.23 22.21 2.38
N HIS A 12 -7.68 22.85 3.41
CA HIS A 12 -6.53 23.73 3.23
C HIS A 12 -5.28 22.87 3.02
N VAL A 13 -4.48 23.21 2.02
CA VAL A 13 -3.19 22.57 1.75
C VAL A 13 -2.09 23.62 1.81
N PRO A 14 -0.85 23.25 2.22
CA PRO A 14 0.28 24.17 2.16
C PRO A 14 0.51 24.68 0.72
N LEU A 15 0.86 25.96 0.58
CA LEU A 15 1.15 26.56 -0.74
C LEU A 15 2.16 25.76 -1.58
N PRO A 16 3.29 25.27 -1.02
CA PRO A 16 4.24 24.48 -1.79
C PRO A 16 3.66 23.17 -2.33
N MET A 17 2.64 22.63 -1.65
CA MET A 17 1.93 21.43 -2.12
C MET A 17 0.99 21.77 -3.28
N ALA A 18 0.24 22.86 -3.16
CA ALA A 18 -0.63 23.33 -4.25
C ALA A 18 0.16 23.61 -5.53
N GLU A 19 1.30 24.29 -5.42
CA GLU A 19 2.20 24.58 -6.55
C GLU A 19 2.70 23.30 -7.23
N LYS A 20 3.06 22.28 -6.45
CA LYS A 20 3.47 20.97 -6.99
C LYS A 20 2.32 20.28 -7.72
N VAL A 21 1.10 20.34 -7.18
CA VAL A 21 -0.09 19.79 -7.86
C VAL A 21 -0.32 20.50 -9.19
N ASP A 22 -0.16 21.82 -9.23
CA ASP A 22 -0.30 22.61 -10.45
C ASP A 22 0.75 22.23 -11.52
N GLN A 23 2.00 22.04 -11.12
CA GLN A 23 3.07 21.60 -12.02
C GLN A 23 2.80 20.19 -12.58
N ILE A 24 2.36 19.26 -11.75
CA ILE A 24 2.03 17.89 -12.18
C ILE A 24 0.81 17.90 -13.10
N ALA A 25 -0.22 18.69 -12.77
CA ALA A 25 -1.41 18.86 -13.59
C ALA A 25 -1.05 19.39 -14.99
N ALA A 26 -0.20 20.41 -15.06
CA ALA A 26 0.30 20.97 -16.32
C ALA A 26 1.10 19.93 -17.12
N ARG A 27 2.04 19.21 -16.48
CA ARG A 27 2.86 18.18 -17.13
C ARG A 27 2.05 17.03 -17.71
N LEU A 28 0.96 16.64 -17.04
CA LEU A 28 0.12 15.51 -17.43
C LEU A 28 -1.09 15.91 -18.28
N GLU A 29 -1.28 17.21 -18.55
CA GLU A 29 -2.46 17.76 -19.24
C GLU A 29 -3.78 17.35 -18.57
N ARG A 30 -3.79 17.36 -17.22
CA ARG A 30 -4.95 16.98 -16.41
C ARG A 30 -5.40 18.13 -15.51
N SER A 31 -6.65 18.07 -15.05
CA SER A 31 -7.14 19.02 -14.07
C SER A 31 -6.59 18.72 -12.67
N ARG A 32 -6.45 19.76 -11.85
CA ARG A 32 -6.04 19.63 -10.43
C ARG A 32 -6.96 18.68 -9.66
N GLY A 33 -8.27 18.78 -9.91
CA GLY A 33 -9.26 17.87 -9.32
C GLY A 33 -9.05 16.41 -9.73
N TRP A 34 -8.59 16.16 -10.96
CA TRP A 34 -8.23 14.80 -11.38
C TRP A 34 -6.98 14.30 -10.64
N ILE A 35 -5.93 15.12 -10.52
CA ILE A 35 -4.72 14.75 -9.75
C ILE A 35 -5.08 14.43 -8.30
N ILE A 36 -5.87 15.29 -7.65
CA ILE A 36 -6.31 15.12 -6.26
C ILE A 36 -7.15 13.84 -6.12
N LYS A 37 -8.07 13.56 -7.05
CA LYS A 37 -8.87 12.34 -7.05
C LYS A 37 -7.98 11.10 -7.14
N GLN A 38 -7.00 11.08 -8.05
CA GLN A 38 -6.09 9.95 -8.20
C GLN A 38 -5.23 9.74 -6.95
N ALA A 39 -4.67 10.82 -6.41
CA ALA A 39 -3.87 10.75 -5.19
C ALA A 39 -4.68 10.21 -3.99
N LEU A 40 -5.92 10.69 -3.83
CA LEU A 40 -6.80 10.23 -2.77
C LEU A 40 -7.21 8.76 -2.95
N SER A 41 -7.55 8.34 -4.17
CA SER A 41 -7.86 6.93 -4.45
C SER A 41 -6.68 6.03 -4.13
N ALA A 42 -5.49 6.36 -4.62
CA ALA A 42 -4.29 5.56 -4.36
C ALA A 42 -3.95 5.48 -2.86
N TRP A 43 -4.15 6.57 -2.11
CA TRP A 43 -3.93 6.58 -0.66
C TRP A 43 -4.95 5.70 0.08
N ILE A 44 -6.24 5.76 -0.29
CA ILE A 44 -7.29 4.91 0.31
C ILE A 44 -6.98 3.43 0.04
N ASP A 45 -6.67 3.07 -1.20
CA ASP A 45 -6.36 1.70 -1.57
C ASP A 45 -5.16 1.16 -0.77
N GLN A 46 -4.12 1.98 -0.60
CA GLN A 46 -2.95 1.62 0.20
C GLN A 46 -3.28 1.45 1.68
N GLU A 47 -4.12 2.33 2.25
CA GLU A 47 -4.52 2.28 3.66
C GLU A 47 -5.41 1.06 3.95
N GLU A 48 -6.33 0.74 3.05
CA GLU A 48 -7.17 -0.44 3.13
C GLU A 48 -6.36 -1.73 3.00
N GLU A 49 -5.41 -1.77 2.05
CA GLU A 49 -4.50 -2.90 1.86
C GLU A 49 -3.65 -3.13 3.10
N ARG A 50 -3.03 -2.07 3.65
CA ARG A 50 -2.25 -2.15 4.89
C ARG A 50 -3.09 -2.69 6.05
N SER A 51 -4.32 -2.18 6.18
CA SER A 51 -5.25 -2.60 7.21
C SER A 51 -5.74 -4.03 7.02
N ARG A 52 -5.88 -4.51 5.78
CA ARG A 52 -6.22 -5.90 5.47
C ARG A 52 -5.08 -6.83 5.85
N LEU A 53 -3.87 -6.58 5.35
CA LEU A 53 -2.68 -7.40 5.62
C LEU A 53 -2.38 -7.49 7.12
N THR A 54 -2.55 -6.39 7.86
CA THR A 54 -2.34 -6.39 9.32
C THR A 54 -3.34 -7.30 10.02
N ARG A 55 -4.62 -7.25 9.64
CA ARG A 55 -5.66 -8.10 10.26
C ARG A 55 -5.48 -9.57 9.88
N GLU A 56 -5.09 -9.84 8.65
CA GLU A 56 -4.78 -11.20 8.19
C GLU A 56 -3.61 -11.80 8.97
N ALA A 57 -2.51 -11.04 9.11
CA ALA A 57 -1.35 -11.47 9.90
C ALA A 57 -1.71 -11.72 11.38
N LEU A 58 -2.55 -10.88 11.99
CA LEU A 58 -3.04 -11.13 13.36
C LEU A 58 -3.86 -12.41 13.46
N ALA A 59 -4.74 -12.67 12.48
CA ALA A 59 -5.53 -13.90 12.43
C ALA A 59 -4.67 -15.15 12.19
N ASP A 60 -3.54 -15.03 11.48
CA ASP A 60 -2.55 -16.10 11.32
C ASP A 60 -1.85 -16.40 12.64
N VAL A 61 -1.45 -15.37 13.38
CA VAL A 61 -0.86 -15.50 14.72
C VAL A 61 -1.85 -16.15 15.68
N ASP A 62 -3.09 -15.67 15.75
CA ASP A 62 -4.13 -16.21 16.64
C ASP A 62 -4.45 -17.68 16.33
N ALA A 63 -4.37 -18.07 15.06
CA ALA A 63 -4.60 -19.44 14.62
C ALA A 63 -3.35 -20.33 14.68
N GLY A 64 -2.21 -19.82 15.14
CA GLY A 64 -0.94 -20.54 15.17
C GLY A 64 -0.35 -20.87 13.80
N ARG A 65 -0.79 -20.19 12.73
CA ARG A 65 -0.22 -20.28 11.37
C ARG A 65 1.06 -19.45 11.29
N VAL A 66 2.01 -19.77 12.14
CA VAL A 66 3.31 -19.10 12.23
C VAL A 66 4.41 -20.11 11.93
N ILE A 67 5.49 -19.62 11.35
CA ILE A 67 6.68 -20.42 11.06
C ILE A 67 7.67 -20.20 12.20
N ASP A 68 8.26 -21.29 12.71
CA ASP A 68 9.29 -21.22 13.73
C ASP A 68 10.52 -20.42 13.27
N HIS A 69 10.98 -19.52 14.15
CA HIS A 69 12.09 -18.62 13.84
C HIS A 69 13.38 -19.37 13.51
N GLN A 70 13.68 -20.46 14.21
CA GLN A 70 14.90 -21.24 13.99
C GLN A 70 14.87 -21.93 12.64
N ALA A 71 13.70 -22.41 12.20
CA ALA A 71 13.52 -22.98 10.86
C ALA A 71 13.75 -21.94 9.76
N VAL A 72 13.25 -20.71 9.92
CA VAL A 72 13.50 -19.59 8.99
C VAL A 72 14.98 -19.22 8.95
N GLN A 73 15.63 -19.17 10.10
CA GLN A 73 17.05 -18.84 10.19
C GLN A 73 17.93 -19.88 9.48
N ALA A 74 17.73 -21.17 9.80
CA ALA A 74 18.48 -22.25 9.16
C ALA A 74 18.27 -22.26 7.64
N TRP A 75 17.04 -22.01 7.18
CA TRP A 75 16.74 -21.85 5.77
C TRP A 75 17.50 -20.68 5.14
N ALA A 76 17.44 -19.49 5.74
CA ALA A 76 18.10 -18.29 5.23
C ALA A 76 19.63 -18.46 5.15
N GLU A 77 20.24 -19.08 6.16
CA GLU A 77 21.68 -19.39 6.19
C GLU A 77 22.09 -20.39 5.09
N SER A 78 21.19 -21.30 4.70
CA SER A 78 21.47 -22.29 3.66
C SER A 78 21.42 -21.74 2.23
N LEU A 79 20.82 -20.57 2.00
CA LEU A 79 20.59 -20.01 0.65
C LEU A 79 21.89 -19.68 -0.08
N ASP A 80 22.97 -19.40 0.65
CA ASP A 80 24.30 -19.08 0.09
C ASP A 80 25.21 -20.32 0.00
N THR A 81 24.64 -21.52 0.14
CA THR A 81 25.37 -22.79 0.07
C THR A 81 24.97 -23.59 -1.17
N ASP A 82 25.81 -24.57 -1.56
CA ASP A 82 25.51 -25.47 -2.68
C ASP A 82 24.30 -26.40 -2.43
N THR A 83 23.77 -26.44 -1.20
CA THR A 83 22.61 -27.25 -0.81
C THR A 83 21.60 -26.43 0.00
N PRO A 84 20.81 -25.55 -0.64
CA PRO A 84 19.80 -24.76 0.05
C PRO A 84 18.69 -25.66 0.62
N LEU A 85 18.27 -25.37 1.85
CA LEU A 85 17.15 -26.03 2.50
C LEU A 85 15.81 -25.60 1.86
N PRO A 86 14.75 -26.42 1.96
CA PRO A 86 13.42 -26.02 1.50
C PRO A 86 12.85 -24.88 2.34
N VAL A 87 12.04 -24.02 1.70
CA VAL A 87 11.34 -22.92 2.38
C VAL A 87 10.45 -23.50 3.50
N PRO A 88 10.60 -23.04 4.76
CA PRO A 88 9.74 -23.45 5.87
C PRO A 88 8.26 -23.12 5.61
N ARG A 89 7.34 -23.91 6.17
CA ARG A 89 5.89 -23.77 5.99
C ARG A 89 5.16 -23.80 7.31
#